data_AF-A0A1F3VBC1-F1
#
_entry.id   AF-A0A1F3VBC1-F1
#
_cell.length_a   1.000
_cell.length_b   1.000
_cell.length_c   1.000
_cell.angle_alpha   90.00
_cell.angle_beta   90.00
_cell.angle_gamma   90.00
#
_symmetry.space_group_name_H-M   'P 1'
#
loop_
_entity.id
_entity.type
_entity.pdbx_description
1 polymer ?
#
loop_
_entity_poly.entity_id
_entity_poly.type
_entity_poly.pdbx_seq_one_letter_code
_entity_poly.pdbx_strand_id
1 'polypeptide(L)'
;MHLLKVLFPPEETTTTEKNHGRIETRKLAILTLSPGQVSLPFANQIFSITRTFSNYSGKIISAETILRITSLTSDMAGPERILSLNRGHWTIENKIHYVRDVTMGEDFGGRFEAA
;
A
#
# COMPACT_ATOMS: atom_id res chain seq x y z
N MET A 1 25.59 -2.09 -5.32
CA MET A 1 24.77 -1.49 -4.22
C MET A 1 24.31 -0.05 -4.45
N HIS A 2 24.72 0.66 -5.51
CA HIS A 2 24.38 2.09 -5.68
C HIS A 2 23.04 2.36 -6.41
N LEU A 3 22.21 1.33 -6.61
CA LEU A 3 21.04 1.33 -7.50
C LEU A 3 19.87 0.50 -6.94
N LEU A 4 19.41 0.73 -5.70
CA LEU A 4 17.95 0.65 -5.43
C LEU A 4 17.16 1.63 -6.34
N LYS A 5 17.88 2.48 -7.08
CA LYS A 5 17.41 3.37 -8.12
C LYS A 5 16.93 2.49 -9.29
N VAL A 6 15.67 2.48 -9.67
CA VAL A 6 14.72 3.58 -9.63
C VAL A 6 13.47 3.13 -8.86
N LEU A 7 13.56 2.87 -7.54
CA LEU A 7 12.42 2.51 -6.67
C LEU A 7 11.62 1.24 -7.10
N PHE A 8 12.31 0.31 -7.78
CA PHE A 8 12.02 -1.08 -8.22
C PHE A 8 11.42 -1.29 -9.63
N PRO A 9 12.20 -1.78 -10.62
CA PRO A 9 11.62 -2.72 -11.61
C PRO A 9 12.49 -3.97 -11.80
N PRO A 10 11.88 -5.14 -12.11
CA PRO A 10 11.49 -5.45 -13.50
C PRO A 10 9.99 -5.65 -13.76
N GLU A 11 9.18 -5.92 -12.73
CA GLU A 11 7.74 -6.12 -12.89
C GLU A 11 6.94 -5.03 -12.21
N GLU A 12 5.95 -4.53 -12.94
CA GLU A 12 5.00 -3.54 -12.46
C GLU A 12 3.57 -4.03 -12.70
N THR A 13 2.67 -3.65 -11.82
CA THR A 13 1.24 -3.80 -12.07
C THR A 13 0.51 -2.56 -11.58
N THR A 14 -0.62 -2.26 -12.19
CA THR A 14 -1.44 -1.10 -11.83
C THR A 14 -2.91 -1.50 -11.76
N THR A 15 -3.57 -1.10 -10.68
CA THR A 15 -5.02 -1.23 -10.52
C THR A 15 -5.63 0.16 -10.38
N THR A 16 -6.78 0.38 -11.00
CA THR A 16 -7.55 1.62 -10.86
C THR A 16 -8.98 1.31 -10.43
N GLU A 17 -9.43 1.96 -9.36
CA GLU A 17 -10.78 1.85 -8.83
C GLU A 17 -11.44 3.24 -8.80
N LYS A 18 -12.75 3.32 -9.04
CA LYS A 18 -13.54 4.55 -8.92
C LYS A 18 -14.48 4.42 -7.74
N ASN A 19 -14.49 5.39 -6.84
CA ASN A 19 -15.38 5.38 -5.68
C ASN A 19 -15.64 6.79 -5.14
N HIS A 20 -16.87 7.10 -4.74
CA HIS A 20 -17.26 8.36 -4.07
C HIS A 20 -16.66 9.65 -4.68
N GLY A 21 -16.67 9.78 -6.01
CA GLY A 21 -16.15 10.99 -6.69
C GLY A 21 -14.62 11.04 -6.85
N ARG A 22 -13.92 9.96 -6.49
CA ARG A 22 -12.48 9.81 -6.55
C ARG A 22 -12.08 8.62 -7.44
N ILE A 23 -10.90 8.71 -8.01
CA ILE A 23 -10.21 7.64 -8.72
C ILE A 23 -8.99 7.29 -7.88
N GLU A 24 -8.90 6.04 -7.44
CA GLU A 24 -7.72 5.52 -6.77
C GLU A 24 -6.93 4.66 -7.75
N THR A 25 -5.69 5.04 -7.99
CA THR A 25 -4.74 4.24 -8.76
C THR A 25 -3.66 3.72 -7.82
N ARG A 26 -3.40 2.41 -7.87
CA ARG A 26 -2.30 1.76 -7.15
C ARG A 26 -1.33 1.19 -8.16
N LYS A 27 -0.09 1.65 -8.11
CA LYS A 27 1.02 1.11 -8.89
C LYS A 27 1.92 0.34 -7.94
N LEU A 28 2.21 -0.91 -8.27
CA LEU A 28 3.19 -1.72 -7.56
C LEU A 28 4.40 -1.91 -8.44
N ALA A 29 5.58 -1.79 -7.84
CA ALA A 29 6.87 -2.02 -8.47
C ALA A 29 7.66 -2.99 -7.57
N ILE A 30 8.11 -4.11 -8.10
CA ILE A 30 8.69 -5.21 -7.30
C ILE A 30 10.03 -5.67 -7.84
N LEU A 31 10.89 -6.10 -6.93
CA LEU A 31 12.20 -6.67 -7.20
C LEU A 31 12.39 -7.94 -6.38
N THR A 32 12.68 -9.05 -7.07
CA THR A 32 13.11 -10.30 -6.46
C THR A 32 14.57 -10.22 -6.03
N LEU A 33 14.86 -10.76 -4.86
CA LEU A 33 16.17 -10.72 -4.24
C LEU A 33 16.91 -12.04 -4.39
N SER A 34 18.20 -11.96 -4.70
CA SER A 34 19.10 -13.10 -4.58
C SER A 34 19.50 -13.33 -3.12
N PRO A 35 19.84 -14.57 -2.71
CA PRO A 35 20.32 -14.83 -1.36
C PRO A 35 21.49 -13.92 -0.95
N GLY A 36 21.40 -13.30 0.22
CA GLY A 36 22.43 -12.39 0.74
C GLY A 36 22.50 -11.02 0.06
N GLN A 37 21.62 -10.72 -0.90
CA GLN A 37 21.56 -9.41 -1.58
C GLN A 37 21.20 -8.27 -0.61
N VAL A 38 20.47 -8.59 0.45
CA VAL A 38 20.15 -7.68 1.57
C VAL A 38 20.45 -8.38 2.89
N SER A 39 20.79 -7.61 3.92
CA SER A 39 21.09 -8.11 5.27
C SER A 39 19.83 -8.41 6.10
N LEU A 40 18.78 -8.94 5.46
CA LEU A 40 17.52 -9.32 6.09
C LEU A 40 17.26 -10.81 5.83
N PRO A 41 17.24 -11.66 6.87
CA PRO A 41 16.95 -13.07 6.70
C PRO A 41 15.59 -13.29 6.05
N PHE A 42 15.52 -14.28 5.15
CA PHE A 42 14.30 -14.68 4.42
C PHE A 42 13.69 -13.61 3.50
N ALA A 43 14.37 -12.48 3.28
CA ALA A 43 13.94 -11.48 2.32
C ALA A 43 14.03 -12.01 0.90
N ASN A 44 12.89 -12.30 0.28
CA ASN A 44 12.82 -12.85 -1.07
C ASN A 44 12.35 -11.83 -2.10
N GLN A 45 11.51 -10.87 -1.71
CA GLN A 45 11.11 -9.76 -2.60
C GLN A 45 10.98 -8.45 -1.81
N ILE A 46 11.35 -7.34 -2.45
CA ILE A 46 11.09 -5.97 -1.97
C ILE A 46 10.26 -5.23 -3.01
N PHE A 47 9.33 -4.40 -2.54
CA PHE A 47 8.41 -3.72 -3.43
C PHE A 47 7.97 -2.36 -2.90
N SER A 48 7.53 -1.51 -3.81
CA SER A 48 6.87 -0.24 -3.54
C SER A 48 5.42 -0.32 -4.00
N ILE A 49 4.53 0.36 -3.28
CA ILE A 49 3.17 0.60 -3.71
C ILE A 49 2.93 2.10 -3.65
N THR A 50 2.73 2.72 -4.80
CA THR A 50 2.30 4.11 -4.91
C THR A 50 0.79 4.13 -5.09
N ARG A 51 0.11 4.78 -4.15
CA ARG A 51 -1.33 5.04 -4.19
C ARG A 51 -1.55 6.50 -4.51
N THR A 52 -2.33 6.77 -5.55
CA THR A 52 -2.69 8.12 -5.98
C THR A 52 -4.21 8.24 -6.01
N PHE A 53 -4.73 9.26 -5.36
CA PHE A 53 -6.13 9.66 -5.48
C PHE A 53 -6.24 10.87 -6.39
N SER A 54 -7.12 10.82 -7.38
CA SER A 54 -7.52 11.98 -8.18
C SER A 54 -9.03 12.14 -8.17
N ASN A 55 -9.52 13.35 -8.49
CA ASN A 55 -10.94 13.54 -8.79
C ASN A 55 -11.23 13.15 -10.27
N TYR A 56 -12.49 13.19 -10.69
CA TYR A 56 -12.87 12.89 -12.07
C TYR A 56 -12.36 13.89 -13.11
N SER A 57 -11.89 15.07 -12.70
CA SER A 57 -11.21 16.02 -13.58
C SER A 57 -9.71 15.74 -13.73
N GLY A 58 -9.19 14.67 -13.11
CA GLY A 58 -7.79 14.28 -13.16
C GLY A 58 -6.87 15.04 -12.19
N LYS A 59 -7.40 15.95 -11.36
CA LYS A 59 -6.62 16.64 -10.33
C LYS A 59 -6.22 15.63 -9.25
N ILE A 60 -4.92 15.47 -9.02
CA ILE A 60 -4.40 14.66 -7.91
C ILE A 60 -4.78 15.34 -6.59
N ILE A 61 -5.45 14.60 -5.73
CA ILE A 61 -5.87 15.00 -4.38
C ILE A 61 -4.83 14.58 -3.36
N SER A 62 -4.25 13.39 -3.52
CA SER A 62 -3.16 12.90 -2.68
C SER A 62 -2.36 11.80 -3.37
N ALA A 63 -1.12 11.63 -2.96
CA ALA A 63 -0.26 10.53 -3.38
C ALA A 63 0.62 10.08 -2.22
N GLU A 64 0.79 8.77 -2.07
CA GLU A 64 1.59 8.14 -1.03
C GLU A 64 2.33 6.94 -1.61
N THR A 65 3.58 6.74 -1.20
CA THR A 65 4.36 5.55 -1.56
C THR A 65 4.79 4.81 -0.31
N ILE A 66 4.49 3.51 -0.27
CA ILE A 66 4.86 2.63 0.84
C ILE A 66 5.89 1.62 0.33
N LEU A 67 6.96 1.41 1.09
CA LEU A 67 7.99 0.40 0.82
C LEU A 67 7.76 -0.82 1.71
N ARG A 68 7.89 -2.02 1.14
CA ARG A 68 7.65 -3.28 1.83
C ARG A 68 8.63 -4.38 1.42
N ILE A 69 8.70 -5.40 2.26
CA ILE A 69 9.51 -6.59 2.09
C ILE A 69 8.66 -7.82 2.39
N THR A 70 8.93 -8.93 1.73
CA THR A 70 8.22 -10.20 1.95
C THR A 70 9.17 -11.39 1.86
N SER A 71 8.83 -12.44 2.61
CA SER A 71 9.45 -13.76 2.50
C SER A 71 8.83 -14.64 1.42
N LEU A 72 7.77 -14.18 0.75
CA LEU A 72 7.21 -14.88 -0.39
C LEU A 72 8.17 -14.76 -1.59
N THR A 73 8.43 -15.87 -2.28
CA THR A 73 9.14 -15.90 -3.56
C THR A 73 8.23 -15.41 -4.69
N SER A 74 8.80 -15.06 -5.84
CA SER A 74 8.05 -14.64 -7.04
C SER A 74 7.04 -15.69 -7.49
N ASP A 75 7.38 -16.98 -7.37
CA ASP A 75 6.50 -18.09 -7.76
C ASP A 75 5.30 -18.24 -6.83
N MET A 76 5.47 -17.91 -5.55
CA MET A 76 4.37 -17.92 -4.57
C MET A 76 3.48 -16.68 -4.68
N ALA A 77 4.08 -15.53 -4.99
CA ALA A 77 3.35 -14.27 -5.14
C ALA A 77 4.08 -13.28 -6.05
N GLY A 78 3.62 -13.23 -7.30
CA GLY A 78 3.96 -12.15 -8.25
C GLY A 78 3.18 -10.85 -7.98
N PRO A 79 3.37 -9.82 -8.83
CA PRO A 79 2.90 -8.45 -8.60
C PRO A 79 1.40 -8.33 -8.26
N GLU A 80 0.54 -8.99 -9.04
CA GLU A 80 -0.92 -8.94 -8.85
C GLU A 80 -1.36 -9.61 -7.55
N ARG A 81 -0.73 -10.73 -7.20
CA ARG A 81 -1.00 -11.43 -5.95
C ARG A 81 -0.55 -10.60 -4.75
N ILE A 82 0.61 -9.95 -4.84
CA ILE A 82 1.09 -9.03 -3.79
C ILE A 82 0.13 -7.86 -3.60
N LEU A 83 -0.36 -7.22 -4.68
CA LEU A 83 -1.37 -6.17 -4.57
C LEU A 83 -2.66 -6.67 -3.90
N SER A 84 -3.13 -7.87 -4.29
CA SER A 84 -4.32 -8.48 -3.71
C SER A 84 -4.16 -8.78 -2.21
N LEU A 85 -3.02 -9.33 -1.81
CA LEU A 85 -2.68 -9.60 -0.41
C LEU A 85 -2.58 -8.31 0.40
N ASN A 86 -1.94 -7.27 -0.15
CA ASN A 86 -1.88 -5.95 0.48
C ASN A 86 -3.29 -5.38 0.73
N ARG A 87 -4.17 -5.41 -0.26
CA ARG A 87 -5.56 -4.93 -0.13
C ARG A 87 -6.34 -5.74 0.91
N GLY A 88 -6.14 -7.06 0.94
CA GLY A 88 -6.74 -7.95 1.94
C GLY A 88 -6.28 -7.65 3.37
N HIS A 89 -5.00 -7.31 3.56
CA HIS A 89 -4.45 -6.97 4.88
C HIS A 89 -5.12 -5.73 5.48
N TRP A 90 -5.34 -4.68 4.69
CA TRP A 90 -6.08 -3.49 5.13
C TRP A 90 -7.51 -3.79 5.59
N THR A 91 -8.15 -4.83 5.06
CA THR A 91 -9.50 -5.23 5.51
C THR A 91 -9.49 -5.80 6.93
N ILE A 92 -8.39 -6.44 7.33
CA ILE A 92 -8.21 -6.96 8.70
C ILE A 92 -7.91 -5.78 9.64
N GLU A 93 -6.99 -4.92 9.24
CA GLU A 93 -6.58 -3.75 10.00
C GLU A 93 -7.73 -2.76 10.21
N ASN A 94 -8.50 -2.42 9.17
CA ASN A 94 -9.66 -1.54 9.29
C ASN A 94 -10.72 -2.08 10.25
N LYS A 95 -10.91 -3.39 10.36
CA LYS A 95 -11.86 -3.99 11.33
C LYS A 95 -11.39 -3.81 12.76
N ILE A 96 -10.07 -3.87 12.99
CA ILE A 96 -9.48 -3.68 14.32
C ILE A 96 -9.47 -2.19 14.68
N HIS A 97 -9.12 -1.32 13.73
CA HIS A 97 -9.13 0.13 13.94
C HIS A 97 -10.54 0.67 14.12
N TYR A 98 -11.54 0.21 13.37
CA TYR A 98 -12.93 0.60 13.60
C TYR A 98 -13.38 0.37 15.06
N VAL A 99 -13.06 -0.80 15.63
CA VAL A 99 -13.37 -1.09 17.03
C VAL A 99 -12.62 -0.14 17.96
N ARG A 100 -11.35 0.14 17.67
CA ARG A 100 -10.51 1.05 18.47
C ARG A 100 -11.02 2.49 18.41
N ASP A 101 -11.32 3.00 17.22
CA ASP A 101 -11.73 4.38 16.96
C ASP A 101 -13.09 4.68 17.60
N VAL A 102 -14.04 3.72 17.53
CA VAL A 102 -15.35 3.83 18.18
C VAL A 102 -15.23 3.73 19.71
N THR A 103 -14.34 2.88 20.22
CA THR A 103 -14.17 2.71 21.67
C THR A 103 -13.42 3.88 22.31
N MET A 104 -12.44 4.46 21.59
CA MET A 104 -11.67 5.63 22.04
C MET A 104 -12.35 6.97 21.71
N GLY A 105 -13.45 6.92 20.96
CA GLY A 105 -14.30 8.07 20.67
C GLY A 105 -13.66 9.12 19.76
N GLU A 106 -12.65 8.74 18.98
CA GLU A 106 -11.93 9.65 18.08
C GLU A 106 -12.82 10.10 16.90
N ASP A 107 -13.86 9.33 16.56
CA ASP A 107 -14.90 9.70 15.59
C ASP A 107 -15.99 10.63 16.15
N PHE A 108 -16.03 10.86 17.48
CA PHE A 108 -16.88 11.89 18.06
C PHE A 108 -16.15 13.23 17.94
N GLY A 109 -16.29 13.86 16.77
CA GLY A 109 -15.95 15.27 16.56
C GLY A 109 -16.82 16.17 17.44
N GLY A 110 -16.51 16.22 18.73
CA GLY A 110 -17.17 17.07 19.71
C GLY A 110 -16.84 18.53 19.43
N ARG A 111 -17.77 19.23 18.77
CA ARG A 111 -17.92 20.68 18.96
C ARG A 111 -18.39 20.88 20.39
N PHE A 112 -17.52 21.42 21.24
CA PHE A 112 -17.93 21.98 22.53
C PHE A 112 -18.69 23.28 22.25
N GLU A 113 -20.02 23.28 22.39
CA GLU A 113 -20.77 24.50 22.68
C GLU A 113 -20.94 24.59 24.20
N ALA A 114 -20.33 25.62 24.78
CA ALA A 114 -20.48 25.97 26.18
C ALA A 114 -21.85 26.64 26.40
N ALA A 115 -22.56 26.20 27.43
CA ALA A 115 -23.67 26.91 28.04
C ALA A 115 -23.20 27.52 29.37
#